data_AF-A0A8R2JLQ6-F1
#
_entry.id   AF-A0A8R2JLQ6-F1
#
_cell.length_a   1.000
_cell.length_b   1.000
_cell.length_c   1.000
_cell.angle_alpha   90.00
_cell.angle_beta   90.00
_cell.angle_gamma   90.00
#
_symmetry.space_group_name_H-M   'P 1'
#
loop_
_entity.id
_entity.type
_entity.pdbx_description
1 polymer ?
#
loop_
_entity_poly.entity_id
_entity_poly.type
_entity_poly.pdbx_seq_one_letter_code
_entity_poly.pdbx_strand_id
1 'polypeptide(L)'
;MISKILENVVAIHAYVKRHDTRLDKIEKLLQENYSGYKCEKNKVFDDEFINLFPMKDIEAITSIDDKIKTDPTFESQMRAFIKTIGGTDTNNFTKRVLHRLFTNELSAKCSWTGFKSNFRLENLMFIEIMKGSSVIELLI
;
A
#
# COMPACT_ATOMS: atom_id res chain seq x y z
N MET A 1 30.47 24.51 43.12
CA MET A 1 30.29 23.09 42.70
C MET A 1 28.82 22.69 42.71
N ILE A 2 28.12 22.84 43.84
CA ILE A 2 26.69 22.48 43.98
C ILE A 2 25.77 23.27 43.02
N SER A 3 25.94 24.59 42.85
CA SER A 3 25.02 25.35 41.95
C SER A 3 25.14 24.91 40.49
N LYS A 4 26.35 24.60 40.02
CA LYS A 4 26.60 24.10 38.66
C LYS A 4 26.00 22.72 38.43
N ILE A 5 25.97 21.87 39.47
CA ILE A 5 25.24 20.60 39.43
C ILE A 5 23.74 20.85 39.32
N LEU A 6 23.21 21.81 40.11
CA LEU A 6 21.80 22.16 40.09
C LEU A 6 21.33 22.68 38.72
N GLU A 7 22.12 23.58 38.11
CA GLU A 7 21.87 24.13 36.78
C GLU A 7 21.84 23.02 35.71
N ASN A 8 22.80 22.09 35.76
CA ASN A 8 22.83 20.95 34.85
C ASN A 8 21.60 20.05 35.01
N VAL A 9 21.17 19.79 36.26
CA VAL A 9 19.97 18.98 36.52
C VAL A 9 18.72 19.66 35.95
N VAL A 10 18.57 20.97 36.12
CA VAL A 10 17.45 21.74 35.56
C VAL A 10 17.46 21.68 34.04
N ALA A 11 18.62 21.86 33.41
CA ALA A 11 18.77 21.77 31.97
C ALA A 11 18.42 20.38 31.44
N ILE A 12 18.94 19.32 32.06
CA ILE A 12 18.63 17.92 31.69
C ILE A 12 17.13 17.66 31.79
N HIS A 13 16.50 18.07 32.90
CA HIS A 13 15.06 17.90 33.07
C HIS A 13 14.24 18.62 32.00
N ALA A 14 14.64 19.83 31.60
CA ALA A 14 14.00 20.55 30.49
C ALA A 14 14.16 19.82 29.14
N TYR A 15 15.34 19.26 28.87
CA TYR A 15 15.58 18.47 27.66
C TYR A 15 14.75 17.19 27.63
N VAL A 16 14.68 16.45 28.73
CA VAL A 16 13.87 15.22 28.84
C VAL A 16 12.40 15.53 28.59
N LYS A 17 11.83 16.56 29.25
CA LYS A 17 10.43 16.97 29.00
C LYS A 17 10.17 17.32 27.54
N ARG A 18 11.11 18.02 26.90
CA ARG A 18 11.00 18.35 25.47
C ARG A 18 11.06 17.09 24.59
N HIS A 19 11.85 16.10 24.96
CA HIS A 19 11.92 14.83 24.24
C HIS A 19 10.61 14.05 24.37
N ASP A 20 10.04 13.96 25.57
CA ASP A 20 8.74 13.32 25.80
C ASP A 20 7.65 13.96 24.95
N THR A 21 7.55 15.30 24.96
CA THR A 21 6.56 16.01 24.12
C THR A 21 6.77 15.77 22.62
N ARG A 22 8.02 15.60 22.17
CA ARG A 22 8.31 15.28 20.76
C ARG A 22 7.91 13.84 20.44
N LEU A 23 8.13 12.90 21.36
CA LEU A 23 7.70 11.51 21.23
C LEU A 23 6.18 11.41 21.16
N ASP A 24 5.45 12.09 22.06
CA ASP A 24 3.99 12.12 22.04
C ASP A 24 3.44 12.63 20.69
N LYS A 25 4.07 13.67 20.12
CA LYS A 25 3.70 14.18 18.79
C LYS A 25 3.98 13.17 17.69
N ILE A 26 5.12 12.48 17.73
CA ILE A 26 5.44 11.43 16.77
C ILE A 26 4.45 10.27 16.89
N GLU A 27 4.13 9.82 18.11
CA GLU A 27 3.14 8.78 18.35
C GLU A 27 1.76 9.18 17.82
N LYS A 28 1.33 10.42 18.05
CA LYS A 28 0.05 10.92 17.52
C LYS A 28 0.05 10.99 15.99
N LEU A 29 1.11 11.49 15.37
CA LEU A 29 1.25 11.51 13.91
C LEU A 29 1.28 10.10 13.32
N LEU A 30 1.95 9.17 14.01
CA LEU A 30 1.91 7.77 13.63
C LEU A 30 0.48 7.24 13.77
N GLN A 31 -0.22 7.45 14.88
CA GLN A 31 -1.60 7.01 15.06
C GLN A 31 -2.55 7.59 14.01
N GLU A 32 -2.41 8.86 13.65
CA GLU A 32 -3.20 9.55 12.62
C GLU A 32 -2.88 8.96 11.22
N ASN A 33 -1.61 8.75 10.88
CA ASN A 33 -1.21 8.09 9.64
C ASN A 33 -1.60 6.60 9.61
N TYR A 34 -1.57 5.93 10.77
CA TYR A 34 -2.09 4.58 10.97
C TYR A 34 -3.62 4.55 10.97
N SER A 35 -4.34 5.66 11.18
CA SER A 35 -5.80 5.71 11.13
C SER A 35 -6.33 5.64 9.70
N GLY A 36 -5.55 6.11 8.70
CA GLY A 36 -5.75 5.78 7.28
C GLY A 36 -5.34 4.34 6.90
N TYR A 37 -4.69 3.63 7.83
CA TYR A 37 -4.23 2.24 7.72
C TYR A 37 -4.88 1.30 8.77
N LYS A 38 -5.93 1.75 9.48
CA LYS A 38 -6.71 0.92 10.41
C LYS A 38 -7.63 0.01 9.59
N CYS A 39 -7.03 -0.91 8.87
CA CYS A 39 -7.61 -2.22 8.71
C CYS A 39 -7.32 -2.98 10.01
N GLU A 40 -8.37 -3.55 10.58
CA GLU A 40 -8.36 -4.21 11.87
C GLU A 40 -7.30 -5.33 11.93
N LYS A 41 -6.83 -5.67 13.13
CA LYS A 41 -6.05 -6.88 13.39
C LYS A 41 -6.88 -8.18 13.28
N ASN A 42 -7.92 -8.16 12.46
CA ASN A 42 -8.60 -9.32 11.90
C ASN A 42 -8.06 -9.45 10.47
N LYS A 43 -7.64 -10.64 10.01
CA LYS A 43 -7.09 -10.88 8.65
C LYS A 43 -7.61 -9.85 7.64
N VAL A 44 -6.77 -8.88 7.25
CA VAL A 44 -7.15 -7.77 6.34
C VAL A 44 -7.73 -8.30 5.02
N PHE A 45 -7.31 -9.52 4.67
CA PHE A 45 -7.80 -10.31 3.55
C PHE A 45 -8.21 -11.68 4.07
N ASP A 46 -9.44 -12.08 3.80
CA ASP A 46 -9.88 -13.46 4.04
C ASP A 46 -9.24 -14.43 3.03
N ASP A 47 -9.33 -15.73 3.33
CA ASP A 47 -8.73 -16.76 2.48
C ASP A 47 -9.40 -16.83 1.10
N GLU A 48 -10.68 -16.45 1.01
CA GLU A 48 -11.43 -16.38 -0.26
C GLU A 48 -10.82 -15.34 -1.20
N PHE A 49 -10.56 -14.13 -0.70
CA PHE A 49 -9.93 -13.05 -1.43
C PHE A 49 -8.52 -13.41 -1.89
N ILE A 50 -7.70 -13.98 -0.99
CA ILE A 50 -6.31 -14.35 -1.33
C ILE A 50 -6.28 -15.42 -2.42
N ASN A 51 -7.23 -16.37 -2.39
CA ASN A 51 -7.32 -17.44 -3.38
C ASN A 51 -7.76 -16.99 -4.78
N LEU A 52 -8.19 -15.72 -4.95
CA LEU A 52 -8.42 -15.13 -6.27
C LEU A 52 -7.12 -14.90 -7.05
N PHE A 53 -5.98 -14.84 -6.35
CA PHE A 53 -4.68 -14.52 -6.95
C PHE A 53 -3.68 -15.69 -6.81
N PRO A 54 -2.87 -15.96 -7.85
CA PRO A 54 -2.83 -15.28 -9.15
C PRO A 54 -3.98 -15.70 -10.08
N MET A 55 -4.48 -14.75 -10.86
CA MET A 55 -5.44 -14.98 -11.95
C MET A 55 -4.81 -15.80 -13.07
N LYS A 56 -5.59 -16.70 -13.67
CA LYS A 56 -5.11 -17.70 -14.64
C LYS A 56 -5.58 -17.44 -16.07
N ASP A 57 -6.66 -16.69 -16.25
CA ASP A 57 -7.29 -16.43 -17.54
C ASP A 57 -7.88 -15.01 -17.61
N ILE A 58 -8.33 -14.63 -18.80
CA ILE A 58 -8.88 -13.30 -19.10
C ILE A 58 -10.25 -13.09 -18.43
N GLU A 59 -11.02 -14.17 -18.24
CA GLU A 59 -12.32 -14.13 -17.58
C GLU A 59 -12.16 -13.70 -16.11
N ALA A 60 -11.15 -14.26 -15.41
CA ALA A 60 -10.79 -13.86 -14.06
C ALA A 60 -10.40 -12.37 -13.98
N ILE A 61 -9.62 -11.86 -14.96
CA ILE A 61 -9.30 -10.42 -15.02
C ILE A 61 -10.58 -9.59 -15.09
N THR A 62 -11.48 -9.94 -15.99
CA THR A 62 -12.72 -9.18 -16.24
C THR A 62 -13.64 -9.23 -15.03
N SER A 63 -13.81 -10.41 -14.42
CA SER A 63 -14.63 -10.61 -13.22
C SER A 63 -14.10 -9.80 -12.03
N ILE A 64 -12.79 -9.82 -11.78
CA ILE A 64 -12.18 -9.03 -10.71
C ILE A 64 -12.32 -7.53 -11.00
N ASP A 65 -12.06 -7.10 -12.23
CA ASP A 65 -12.16 -5.69 -12.59
C ASP A 65 -13.59 -5.14 -12.42
N ASP A 66 -14.60 -5.93 -12.78
CA ASP A 66 -16.01 -5.58 -12.58
C ASP A 66 -16.40 -5.60 -11.11
N LYS A 67 -15.86 -6.54 -10.31
CA LYS A 67 -16.06 -6.56 -8.85
C LYS A 67 -15.49 -5.30 -8.19
N ILE A 68 -14.33 -4.81 -8.64
CA ILE A 68 -13.77 -3.54 -8.15
C ILE A 68 -14.69 -2.36 -8.46
N LYS A 69 -15.33 -2.34 -9.64
CA LYS A 69 -16.25 -1.24 -10.01
C LYS A 69 -17.58 -1.28 -9.25
N THR A 70 -18.02 -2.46 -8.82
CA THR A 70 -19.37 -2.67 -8.29
C THR A 70 -19.42 -2.81 -6.77
N ASP A 71 -18.34 -3.27 -6.14
CA ASP A 71 -18.24 -3.49 -4.70
C ASP A 71 -17.15 -2.60 -4.08
N PRO A 72 -17.54 -1.49 -3.42
CA PRO A 72 -16.60 -0.60 -2.74
C PRO A 72 -15.78 -1.28 -1.64
N THR A 73 -16.31 -2.33 -1.01
CA THR A 73 -15.58 -3.10 0.00
C THR A 73 -14.44 -3.87 -0.65
N PHE A 74 -14.74 -4.54 -1.76
CA PHE A 74 -13.73 -5.25 -2.55
C PHE A 74 -12.70 -4.30 -3.15
N GLU A 75 -13.12 -3.12 -3.62
CA GLU A 75 -12.22 -2.07 -4.09
C GLU A 75 -11.23 -1.61 -3.01
N SER A 76 -11.71 -1.36 -1.79
CA SER A 76 -10.89 -1.03 -0.63
C SER A 76 -9.91 -2.16 -0.27
N GLN A 77 -10.38 -3.42 -0.30
CA GLN A 77 -9.52 -4.59 -0.11
C GLN A 77 -8.42 -4.67 -1.18
N MET A 78 -8.74 -4.45 -2.45
CA MET A 78 -7.76 -4.43 -3.54
C MET A 78 -6.71 -3.33 -3.36
N ARG A 79 -7.11 -2.12 -2.96
CA ARG A 79 -6.18 -1.02 -2.63
C ARG A 79 -5.25 -1.42 -1.48
N ALA A 80 -5.80 -1.97 -0.40
CA ALA A 80 -5.01 -2.42 0.73
C ALA A 80 -4.03 -3.53 0.31
N PHE A 81 -4.49 -4.51 -0.47
CA PHE A 81 -3.68 -5.63 -0.96
C PHE A 81 -2.50 -5.14 -1.80
N ILE A 82 -2.75 -4.27 -2.79
CA ILE A 82 -1.70 -3.71 -3.65
C ILE A 82 -0.68 -2.92 -2.81
N LYS A 83 -1.13 -2.13 -1.82
CA LYS A 83 -0.24 -1.42 -0.90
C LYS A 83 0.65 -2.35 -0.08
N THR A 84 0.17 -3.54 0.31
CA THR A 84 0.99 -4.49 1.09
C THR A 84 2.17 -5.08 0.32
N ILE A 85 2.14 -5.07 -1.02
CA ILE A 85 3.19 -5.67 -1.84
C ILE A 85 4.47 -4.83 -1.80
N GLY A 86 4.32 -3.51 -1.84
CA GLY A 86 5.41 -2.53 -1.84
C GLY A 86 6.36 -2.63 -3.04
N GLY A 87 7.39 -1.79 -3.03
CA GLY A 87 8.44 -1.78 -4.05
C GLY A 87 9.47 -0.70 -3.73
N THR A 88 10.68 -0.84 -4.27
CA THR A 88 11.77 0.13 -4.08
C THR A 88 11.65 1.35 -5.01
N ASP A 89 10.99 1.15 -6.14
CA ASP A 89 10.77 2.13 -7.19
C ASP A 89 9.52 1.70 -8.00
N THR A 90 9.05 2.56 -8.91
CA THR A 90 7.86 2.31 -9.73
C THR A 90 7.97 1.06 -10.58
N ASN A 91 9.11 0.80 -11.21
CA ASN A 91 9.31 -0.38 -12.04
C ASN A 91 9.30 -1.66 -11.20
N ASN A 92 9.98 -1.65 -10.06
CA ASN A 92 10.01 -2.75 -9.11
C ASN A 92 8.61 -3.04 -8.54
N PHE A 93 7.90 -1.99 -8.14
CA PHE A 93 6.54 -2.06 -7.64
C PHE A 93 5.60 -2.68 -8.68
N THR A 94 5.55 -2.14 -9.90
CA THR A 94 4.70 -2.67 -10.97
C THR A 94 4.99 -4.14 -11.26
N LYS A 95 6.26 -4.52 -11.35
CA LYS A 95 6.64 -5.94 -11.55
C LYS A 95 6.14 -6.84 -10.42
N ARG A 96 6.33 -6.43 -9.16
CA ARG A 96 5.91 -7.20 -7.99
C ARG A 96 4.40 -7.34 -7.91
N VAL A 97 3.66 -6.26 -8.17
CA VAL A 97 2.20 -6.27 -8.19
C VAL A 97 1.68 -7.20 -9.27
N LEU A 98 2.12 -7.04 -10.52
CA LEU A 98 1.65 -7.86 -11.63
C LEU A 98 2.01 -9.34 -11.44
N HIS A 99 3.21 -9.66 -10.96
CA HIS A 99 3.60 -11.04 -10.66
C HIS A 99 2.78 -11.66 -9.52
N ARG A 100 2.21 -10.86 -8.61
CA ARG A 100 1.31 -11.35 -7.56
C ARG A 100 -0.11 -11.59 -8.09
N LEU A 101 -0.56 -10.74 -9.01
CA LEU A 101 -1.93 -10.75 -9.52
C LEU A 101 -2.12 -11.73 -10.69
N PHE A 102 -1.07 -12.05 -11.46
CA PHE A 102 -1.16 -12.83 -12.70
C PHE A 102 -0.25 -14.06 -12.65
N THR A 103 -0.67 -15.14 -13.30
CA THR A 103 0.30 -16.18 -13.68
C THR A 103 1.16 -15.73 -14.86
N ASN A 104 2.29 -16.42 -15.07
CA ASN A 104 3.15 -16.17 -16.22
C ASN A 104 2.43 -16.48 -17.54
N GLU A 105 1.60 -17.54 -17.59
CA GLU A 105 0.85 -17.90 -18.80
C GLU A 105 -0.19 -16.83 -19.16
N LEU A 106 -0.86 -16.26 -18.16
CA LEU A 106 -1.81 -15.17 -18.39
C LEU A 106 -1.07 -13.91 -18.84
N SER A 107 0.04 -13.57 -18.19
CA SER A 107 0.85 -12.39 -18.51
C SER A 107 1.30 -12.35 -19.97
N ALA A 108 1.63 -13.51 -20.56
CA ALA A 108 2.02 -13.62 -21.97
C ALA A 108 0.89 -13.27 -22.96
N LYS A 109 -0.37 -13.38 -22.54
CA LYS A 109 -1.57 -13.06 -23.33
C LYS A 109 -2.02 -11.61 -23.15
N CYS A 110 -1.41 -10.87 -22.25
CA CYS A 110 -1.75 -9.49 -21.95
C CYS A 110 -0.73 -8.53 -22.56
N SER A 111 -1.14 -7.28 -22.78
CA SER A 111 -0.23 -6.19 -23.09
C SER A 111 -0.86 -4.88 -22.63
N TRP A 112 -0.05 -3.84 -22.48
CA TRP A 112 -0.54 -2.56 -21.98
C TRP A 112 -1.64 -1.97 -22.88
N THR A 113 -1.36 -1.88 -24.18
CA THR A 113 -2.23 -1.23 -25.19
C THR A 113 -3.03 -2.20 -26.06
N GLY A 114 -2.89 -3.53 -25.86
CA GLY A 114 -3.53 -4.54 -26.71
C GLY A 114 -2.73 -4.91 -27.97
N PHE A 115 -1.41 -4.71 -27.95
CA PHE A 115 -0.53 -5.03 -29.06
C PHE A 115 -0.62 -6.52 -29.47
N LYS A 116 -0.58 -6.80 -30.77
CA LYS A 116 -0.70 -8.16 -31.35
C LYS A 116 -1.98 -8.91 -30.91
N SER A 117 -3.07 -8.19 -30.71
CA SER A 117 -4.36 -8.76 -30.25
C SER A 117 -4.29 -9.36 -28.85
N ASN A 118 -3.28 -9.00 -28.05
CA ASN A 118 -3.25 -9.35 -26.64
C ASN A 118 -4.36 -8.62 -25.88
N PHE A 119 -4.77 -9.18 -24.74
CA PHE A 119 -5.71 -8.53 -23.85
C PHE A 119 -5.11 -7.22 -23.31
N ARG A 120 -5.86 -6.13 -23.44
CA ARG A 120 -5.40 -4.78 -23.11
C ARG A 120 -5.60 -4.47 -21.62
N LEU A 121 -4.55 -3.97 -20.98
CA LEU A 121 -4.56 -3.70 -19.54
C LEU A 121 -4.86 -2.24 -19.16
N GLU A 122 -4.53 -1.27 -20.02
CA GLU A 122 -4.49 0.17 -19.65
C GLU A 122 -5.78 0.73 -19.01
N ASN A 123 -6.95 0.16 -19.34
CA ASN A 123 -8.27 0.67 -18.92
C ASN A 123 -8.89 -0.11 -17.76
N LEU A 124 -8.14 -1.03 -17.14
CA LEU A 124 -8.63 -1.82 -16.01
C LEU A 124 -8.54 -1.00 -14.72
N MET A 125 -9.55 -1.12 -13.87
CA MET A 125 -9.65 -0.41 -12.60
C MET A 125 -8.53 -0.79 -11.63
N PHE A 126 -8.09 -2.06 -11.56
CA PHE A 126 -6.94 -2.40 -10.71
C PHE A 126 -5.62 -1.77 -11.21
N ILE A 127 -5.51 -1.46 -12.52
CA ILE A 127 -4.37 -0.72 -13.05
C ILE A 127 -4.42 0.74 -12.59
N GLU A 128 -5.60 1.36 -12.56
CA GLU A 128 -5.78 2.70 -11.97
C GLU A 128 -5.45 2.71 -10.47
N ILE A 129 -5.87 1.68 -9.73
CA ILE A 129 -5.48 1.51 -8.32
C ILE A 129 -3.96 1.42 -8.19
N MET A 130 -3.28 0.65 -9.05
CA MET A 130 -1.83 0.50 -9.01
C MET A 130 -1.11 1.83 -9.32
N LYS A 131 -1.58 2.59 -10.31
CA LYS A 131 -1.05 3.93 -10.63
C LYS A 131 -1.17 4.87 -9.42
N GLY A 132 -2.36 4.97 -8.82
CA GLY A 132 -2.59 5.80 -7.65
C GLY A 132 -1.92 5.30 -6.36
N SER A 133 -1.50 4.03 -6.30
CA SER A 133 -0.77 3.45 -5.17
C SER A 133 0.75 3.53 -5.32
N SER A 134 1.24 3.99 -6.47
CA SER A 134 2.67 4.24 -6.67
C SER A 134 3.05 5.47 -5.86
N VAL A 135 3.40 5.27 -4.59
CA VAL A 135 3.78 6.35 -3.65
C VAL A 135 5.18 6.88 -3.97
N ILE A 136 5.35 7.49 -5.16
CA ILE A 136 6.43 8.43 -5.47
C ILE A 136 5.82 9.77 -5.96
N GLU A 137 4.69 10.17 -5.39
CA GLU A 137 4.13 11.53 -5.54
C GLU A 137 4.27 12.37 -4.25
N LEU A 138 5.15 11.99 -3.32
CA LEU A 138 5.40 12.75 -2.07
C LEU A 138 6.83 13.28 -1.92
N LEU A 139 7.65 13.29 -2.98
CA LEU A 139 8.98 13.91 -2.98
C LEU A 139 9.33 14.58 -4.32
N ILE A 140 8.45 15.45 -4.82
CA ILE A 140 8.84 16.60 -5.68
C ILE A 140 8.07 17.83 -5.19
#